data_AF-C6HXL8-F1
#
_entry.id   AF-C6HXL8-F1
#
_cell.length_a   1.000
_cell.length_b   1.000
_cell.length_c   1.000
_cell.angle_alpha   90.00
_cell.angle_beta   90.00
_cell.angle_gamma   90.00
#
_symmetry.space_group_name_H-M   'P 1'
#
loop_
_entity.id
_entity.type
_entity.pdbx_description
1 polymer ?
#
loop_
_entity_poly.entity_id
_entity_poly.type
_entity_poly.pdbx_seq_one_letter_code
_entity_poly.pdbx_strand_id
1 'polypeptide(L)'
;MDKEVTYRVGIPVMGVRGESLGRLEKVLLMESRHQVTALVVRSLDSMHILPLDRVTELNAAEIRTNVTPEELHGFPVFDPTQYEEVPPWFFPPGHHIELGALVTIKPLDVREQGEEDALTRRAFMGRSVAILAAAIGVSLLVPIGGYIMAAATTPVKDSWRDLGVKLQDLPMDEPVSHSFRAFSVSGWMRVPEERSVWLIRHSGVSDPQSEPEDKILGLDSPLELANSDPRLTVLSPICPHLGCEPQWHKGQKLFICPCHHSIYQLNGKRIGGPAPRPMDQLPVRIASDGSISVIYEQFAIGIAAKKRLA
;
A
#
# COMPACT_ATOMS: atom_id res chain seq x y z
N MET A 1 -57.41 56.66 -9.19
CA MET A 1 -56.88 56.56 -10.57
C MET A 1 -55.41 56.90 -10.47
N ASP A 2 -54.58 55.91 -10.17
CA ASP A 2 -53.13 56.09 -10.17
C ASP A 2 -52.71 56.38 -11.61
N LYS A 3 -51.96 57.47 -11.80
CA LYS A 3 -51.37 57.79 -13.11
C LYS A 3 -50.36 56.70 -13.42
N GLU A 4 -50.61 55.95 -14.49
CA GLU A 4 -49.71 54.91 -14.96
C GLU A 4 -48.37 55.55 -15.37
N VAL A 5 -47.30 55.14 -14.70
CA VAL A 5 -45.96 55.69 -14.87
C VAL A 5 -45.24 54.87 -15.95
N THR A 6 -44.90 55.49 -17.08
CA THR A 6 -44.31 54.79 -18.23
C THR A 6 -42.80 55.06 -18.33
N TYR A 7 -41.98 54.00 -18.25
CA TYR A 7 -40.54 54.07 -18.47
C TYR A 7 -40.19 53.46 -19.83
N ARG A 8 -39.63 54.27 -20.72
CA ARG A 8 -39.26 53.87 -22.08
C ARG A 8 -37.79 54.18 -22.35
N VAL A 9 -37.06 53.22 -22.91
CA VAL A 9 -35.66 53.42 -23.30
C VAL A 9 -35.60 54.51 -24.38
N GLY A 10 -34.59 55.38 -24.31
CA GLY A 10 -34.34 56.43 -25.28
C GLY A 10 -35.09 57.74 -25.02
N ILE A 11 -35.94 57.84 -23.99
CA ILE A 11 -36.58 59.10 -23.59
C ILE A 11 -35.50 60.11 -23.16
N PRO A 12 -35.54 61.37 -23.63
CA PRO A 12 -34.63 62.41 -23.17
C PRO A 12 -34.83 62.73 -21.69
N VAL A 13 -33.72 62.80 -20.96
CA VAL A 13 -33.67 63.24 -19.56
C VAL A 13 -33.24 64.71 -19.55
N MET A 14 -34.05 65.55 -18.91
CA MET A 14 -33.94 66.99 -18.91
C MET A 14 -33.58 67.49 -17.51
N GLY A 15 -32.67 68.47 -17.44
CA GLY A 15 -32.22 69.11 -16.22
C GLY A 15 -33.11 70.27 -15.78
N VAL A 16 -32.69 70.97 -14.73
CA VAL A 16 -33.48 72.00 -14.02
C VAL A 16 -33.92 73.13 -14.93
N ARG A 17 -33.08 73.55 -15.89
CA ARG A 17 -33.35 74.69 -16.78
C ARG A 17 -33.78 74.24 -18.19
N GLY A 18 -34.14 72.97 -18.35
CA GLY A 18 -34.56 72.40 -19.64
C GLY A 18 -33.40 72.02 -20.57
N GLU A 19 -32.19 71.91 -20.04
CA GLU A 19 -31.03 71.33 -20.72
C GLU A 19 -31.14 69.80 -20.83
N SER A 20 -30.58 69.21 -21.89
CA SER A 20 -30.57 67.76 -22.04
C SER A 20 -29.39 67.15 -21.26
N LEU A 21 -29.71 66.24 -20.34
CA LEU A 21 -28.73 65.48 -19.55
C LEU A 21 -28.32 64.17 -20.24
N GLY A 22 -29.10 63.72 -21.22
CA GLY A 22 -28.86 62.47 -21.93
C GLY A 22 -30.16 61.72 -22.23
N ARG A 23 -30.06 60.39 -22.36
CA ARG A 23 -31.21 59.51 -22.61
C ARG A 23 -31.31 58.40 -21.56
N LEU A 24 -32.53 58.04 -21.18
CA LEU A 24 -32.77 56.88 -20.32
C LEU A 24 -32.36 55.60 -21.06
N GLU A 25 -31.53 54.78 -20.45
CA GLU A 25 -31.11 53.50 -21.04
C GLU A 25 -31.59 52.29 -20.25
N LYS A 26 -31.37 52.32 -18.94
CA LYS A 26 -31.77 51.26 -18.02
C LYS A 26 -32.43 51.86 -16.77
N VAL A 27 -33.10 51.04 -16.00
CA VAL A 27 -33.88 51.35 -14.82
C VAL A 27 -33.44 50.34 -13.76
N LEU A 28 -32.97 50.85 -12.63
CA LEU A 28 -32.49 50.02 -11.53
C LEU A 28 -33.64 49.72 -10.59
N LEU A 29 -33.92 48.42 -10.44
CA LEU A 29 -34.94 47.91 -9.55
C LEU A 29 -34.30 47.32 -8.30
N MET A 30 -34.94 47.53 -7.15
CA MET A 30 -34.61 46.79 -5.94
C MET A 30 -35.62 45.65 -5.77
N GLU A 31 -35.15 44.41 -5.97
CA GLU A 31 -35.98 43.20 -5.92
C GLU A 31 -36.79 43.08 -4.62
N SER A 32 -36.15 43.32 -3.47
CA SER A 32 -36.80 43.17 -2.16
C SER A 32 -37.99 44.10 -1.93
N ARG A 33 -38.05 45.25 -2.61
CA ARG A 33 -39.11 46.27 -2.42
C ARG A 33 -40.05 46.39 -3.63
N HIS A 34 -39.78 45.68 -4.72
CA HIS A 34 -40.52 45.82 -5.99
C HIS A 34 -40.68 47.28 -6.43
N GLN A 35 -39.62 48.08 -6.29
CA GLN A 35 -39.62 49.51 -6.59
C GLN A 35 -38.41 49.90 -7.42
N VAL A 36 -38.63 50.81 -8.36
CA VAL A 36 -37.56 51.49 -9.10
C VAL A 36 -36.83 52.41 -8.12
N THR A 37 -35.50 52.31 -8.09
CA THR A 37 -34.65 53.08 -7.16
C THR A 37 -33.83 54.15 -7.86
N ALA A 38 -33.43 53.90 -9.10
CA ALA A 38 -32.64 54.82 -9.89
C ALA A 38 -32.85 54.59 -11.40
N LEU A 39 -32.48 55.58 -12.19
CA LEU A 39 -32.47 55.57 -13.64
C LEU A 39 -31.02 55.59 -14.13
N VAL A 40 -30.70 54.80 -15.15
CA VAL A 40 -29.39 54.83 -15.81
C VAL A 40 -29.50 55.75 -17.02
N VAL A 41 -28.82 56.89 -16.94
CA VAL A 41 -28.83 57.93 -17.97
C VAL A 41 -27.55 57.84 -18.78
N ARG A 42 -27.68 57.63 -20.09
CA ARG A 42 -26.56 57.70 -21.03
C ARG A 42 -26.29 59.15 -21.43
N SER A 43 -25.18 59.68 -20.93
CA SER A 43 -24.55 60.92 -21.42
C SER A 43 -23.59 60.59 -22.58
N LEU A 44 -22.91 61.59 -23.12
CA LEU A 44 -22.01 61.44 -24.28
C LEU A 44 -20.87 60.43 -24.04
N ASP A 45 -20.30 60.42 -22.84
CA ASP A 45 -19.08 59.66 -22.53
C ASP A 45 -19.30 58.45 -21.60
N SER A 46 -20.40 58.43 -20.83
CA SER A 46 -20.64 57.43 -19.79
C SER A 46 -22.12 57.28 -19.42
N MET A 47 -22.44 56.13 -18.83
CA MET A 47 -23.75 55.86 -18.21
C MET A 47 -23.68 56.16 -16.72
N HIS A 48 -24.52 57.06 -16.23
CA HIS A 48 -24.57 57.44 -14.81
C HIS A 48 -25.86 56.96 -14.15
N ILE A 49 -25.75 56.57 -12.89
CA ILE A 49 -26.88 56.15 -12.05
C ILE A 49 -27.50 57.40 -11.42
N LEU A 50 -28.66 57.82 -11.93
CA LEU A 50 -29.45 58.93 -11.42
C LEU A 50 -30.50 58.43 -10.40
N PRO A 51 -30.38 58.76 -9.12
CA PRO A 51 -31.36 58.39 -8.10
C PRO A 51 -32.78 58.91 -8.41
N LEU A 52 -33.81 58.10 -8.13
CA LEU A 52 -35.19 58.44 -8.49
C LEU A 52 -35.75 59.66 -7.73
N ASP A 53 -35.21 59.98 -6.54
CA ASP A 53 -35.56 61.18 -5.76
C ASP A 53 -35.20 62.50 -6.46
N ARG A 54 -34.34 62.45 -7.48
CA ARG A 54 -33.98 63.60 -8.32
C ARG A 54 -34.91 63.81 -9.50
N VAL A 55 -35.83 62.88 -9.77
CA VAL A 55 -36.81 62.98 -10.85
C VAL A 55 -38.03 63.74 -10.34
N THR A 56 -38.36 64.86 -10.99
CA THR A 56 -39.50 65.71 -10.62
C THR A 56 -40.77 65.36 -11.39
N GLU A 57 -40.62 64.96 -12.65
CA GLU A 57 -41.75 64.56 -13.50
C GLU A 57 -41.33 63.44 -14.43
N LEU A 58 -42.18 62.40 -14.53
CA LEU A 58 -42.00 61.31 -15.47
C LEU A 58 -43.15 61.30 -16.48
N ASN A 59 -42.81 61.51 -17.76
CA ASN A 59 -43.76 61.44 -18.87
C ASN A 59 -43.20 60.51 -19.95
N ALA A 60 -44.07 59.97 -20.81
CA ALA A 60 -43.70 59.12 -21.94
C ALA A 60 -42.84 59.84 -23.00
N ALA A 61 -42.80 61.17 -23.00
CA ALA A 61 -42.04 61.98 -23.96
C ALA A 61 -40.70 62.51 -23.42
N GLU A 62 -40.62 62.82 -22.12
CA GLU A 62 -39.41 63.35 -21.47
C GLU A 62 -39.42 63.07 -19.96
N ILE A 63 -38.23 63.00 -19.36
CA ILE A 63 -38.05 62.87 -17.91
C ILE A 63 -37.45 64.16 -17.40
N ARG A 64 -38.14 64.86 -16.48
CA ARG A 64 -37.63 66.11 -15.89
C ARG A 64 -37.01 65.82 -14.53
N THR A 65 -35.87 66.45 -14.28
CA THR A 65 -35.06 66.23 -13.08
C THR A 65 -34.65 67.56 -12.46
N ASN A 66 -34.36 67.54 -11.18
CA ASN A 66 -33.78 68.69 -10.48
C ASN A 66 -32.24 68.62 -10.46
N VAL A 67 -31.61 68.20 -11.56
CA VAL A 67 -30.16 67.97 -11.68
C VAL A 67 -29.59 68.77 -12.84
N THR A 68 -28.41 69.34 -12.66
CA THR A 68 -27.63 70.03 -13.70
C THR A 68 -26.68 69.06 -14.43
N PRO A 69 -26.21 69.38 -15.66
CA PRO A 69 -25.27 68.53 -16.39
C PRO A 69 -24.00 68.20 -15.61
N GLU A 70 -23.44 69.17 -14.89
CA GLU A 70 -22.24 69.00 -14.10
C GLU A 70 -22.46 68.07 -12.90
N GLU A 71 -23.63 68.16 -12.26
CA GLU A 71 -24.02 67.26 -11.17
C GLU A 71 -24.26 65.83 -11.67
N LEU A 72 -24.74 65.65 -12.90
CA LEU A 72 -24.93 64.32 -13.46
C LEU A 72 -23.61 63.53 -13.50
N HIS A 73 -22.52 64.18 -13.92
CA HIS A 73 -21.20 63.57 -13.99
C HIS A 73 -20.61 63.23 -12.61
N GLY A 74 -21.15 63.81 -11.53
CA GLY A 74 -20.79 63.46 -10.16
C GLY A 74 -21.46 62.18 -9.63
N PHE A 75 -22.48 61.65 -10.31
CA PHE A 75 -23.13 60.41 -9.89
C PHE A 75 -22.31 59.16 -10.29
N PRO A 76 -22.47 58.04 -9.55
CA PRO A 76 -21.76 56.79 -9.84
C PRO A 76 -21.96 56.32 -11.29
N VAL A 77 -20.87 55.88 -11.90
CA VAL A 77 -20.89 55.26 -13.23
C VAL A 77 -21.50 53.87 -13.12
N PHE A 78 -22.41 53.54 -14.04
CA PHE A 78 -23.05 52.23 -14.09
C PHE A 78 -22.07 51.16 -14.59
N ASP A 79 -21.80 50.14 -13.75
CA ASP A 79 -21.02 48.95 -14.09
C ASP A 79 -21.96 47.75 -14.33
N PRO A 80 -22.11 47.25 -15.57
CA PRO A 80 -23.01 46.13 -15.87
C PRO A 80 -22.71 44.84 -15.10
N THR A 81 -21.47 44.63 -14.63
CA THR A 81 -21.08 43.37 -13.95
C THR A 81 -21.68 43.23 -12.56
N GLN A 82 -22.11 44.34 -11.96
CA GLN A 82 -22.70 44.38 -10.62
C GLN A 82 -24.22 44.13 -10.63
N TYR A 83 -24.80 43.92 -11.80
CA TYR A 83 -26.23 43.83 -11.96
C TYR A 83 -26.66 42.72 -12.93
N GLU A 84 -27.90 42.26 -12.78
CA GLU A 84 -28.49 41.22 -13.64
C GLU A 84 -29.76 41.74 -14.34
N GLU A 85 -29.97 41.31 -15.58
CA GLU A 85 -31.19 41.62 -16.32
C GLU A 85 -32.36 40.83 -15.75
N VAL A 86 -33.43 41.55 -15.46
CA VAL A 86 -34.62 40.95 -14.85
C VAL A 86 -35.57 40.49 -15.95
N PRO A 87 -36.13 39.27 -15.85
CA PRO A 87 -37.02 38.77 -16.88
C PRO A 87 -38.38 39.51 -16.92
N PRO A 88 -39.10 39.45 -18.06
CA PRO A 88 -40.28 40.28 -18.32
C PRO A 88 -41.51 40.03 -17.44
N TRP A 89 -41.57 38.94 -16.68
CA TRP A 89 -42.70 38.66 -15.79
C TRP A 89 -42.59 39.35 -14.42
N PHE A 90 -41.52 40.11 -14.18
CA PHE A 90 -41.21 40.72 -12.88
C PHE A 90 -41.66 42.20 -12.76
N PHE A 91 -42.56 42.69 -13.62
CA PHE A 91 -42.97 44.09 -13.59
C PHE A 91 -43.83 44.40 -12.34
N PRO A 92 -43.48 45.45 -11.56
CA PRO A 92 -44.32 45.89 -10.46
C PRO A 92 -45.67 46.43 -10.96
N PRO A 93 -46.79 46.19 -10.24
CA PRO A 93 -48.11 46.67 -10.66
C PRO A 93 -48.14 48.21 -10.76
N GLY A 94 -48.82 48.74 -11.78
CA GLY A 94 -49.01 50.19 -12.00
C GLY A 94 -47.91 50.93 -12.80
N HIS A 95 -46.89 50.22 -13.29
CA HIS A 95 -45.81 50.78 -14.10
C HIS A 95 -45.72 50.09 -15.47
N HIS A 96 -45.65 50.85 -16.55
CA HIS A 96 -45.43 50.33 -17.90
C HIS A 96 -43.95 50.52 -18.29
N ILE A 97 -43.18 49.43 -18.36
CA ILE A 97 -41.73 49.47 -18.61
C ILE A 97 -41.41 48.69 -19.90
N GLU A 98 -40.70 49.30 -20.86
CA GLU A 98 -40.28 48.59 -22.08
C GLU A 98 -39.20 47.51 -21.79
N LEU A 99 -39.30 46.39 -22.52
CA LEU A 99 -38.37 45.25 -22.48
C LEU A 99 -36.92 45.69 -22.72
N GLY A 100 -35.98 45.23 -21.88
CA GLY A 100 -34.55 45.53 -21.97
C GLY A 100 -34.08 46.72 -21.12
N ALA A 101 -35.02 47.48 -20.55
CA ALA A 101 -34.72 48.60 -19.67
C ALA A 101 -34.43 48.18 -18.21
N LEU A 102 -34.68 46.95 -17.79
CA LEU A 102 -34.75 46.59 -16.36
C LEU A 102 -33.53 45.80 -15.88
N VAL A 103 -32.89 46.28 -14.82
CA VAL A 103 -31.69 45.67 -14.24
C VAL A 103 -31.75 45.72 -12.69
N THR A 104 -31.38 44.63 -11.99
CA THR A 104 -31.39 44.53 -10.52
C THR A 104 -29.98 44.36 -9.94
N ILE A 105 -29.75 44.85 -8.72
CA ILE A 105 -28.46 44.70 -8.02
C ILE A 105 -28.26 43.22 -7.69
N LYS A 106 -27.11 42.65 -8.06
CA LYS A 106 -26.75 41.30 -7.65
C LYS A 106 -26.51 41.28 -6.13
N PRO A 107 -27.31 40.57 -5.31
CA PRO A 107 -27.01 40.46 -3.88
C PRO A 107 -25.67 39.73 -3.73
N LEU A 108 -24.73 40.34 -2.99
CA LEU A 108 -23.54 39.63 -2.51
C LEU A 108 -24.01 38.52 -1.58
N ASP A 109 -23.93 37.28 -2.04
CA ASP A 109 -24.47 36.12 -1.35
C ASP A 109 -23.62 35.83 -0.10
N VAL A 110 -24.06 36.30 1.07
CA VAL A 110 -23.37 36.12 2.38
C VAL A 110 -23.15 34.62 2.70
N ARG A 111 -23.85 33.73 2.01
CA ARG A 111 -23.72 32.27 2.12
C ARG A 111 -22.40 31.72 1.56
N GLU A 112 -21.71 32.43 0.66
CA GLU A 112 -20.44 31.93 0.09
C GLU A 112 -19.32 31.85 1.14
N GLN A 113 -19.27 32.77 2.11
CA GLN A 113 -18.16 32.82 3.09
C GLN A 113 -18.13 31.65 4.09
N GLY A 114 -19.24 30.93 4.29
CA GLY A 114 -19.30 29.75 5.18
C GLY A 114 -19.29 28.41 4.45
N GLU A 115 -19.37 28.41 3.11
CA GLU A 115 -19.48 27.21 2.27
C GLU A 115 -18.10 26.74 1.78
N GLU A 116 -17.08 27.60 1.81
CA GLU A 116 -15.72 27.26 1.36
C GLU A 116 -15.06 26.16 2.22
N ASP A 117 -15.42 26.06 3.51
CA ASP A 117 -14.91 25.03 4.44
C ASP A 117 -15.88 23.84 4.66
N ALA A 118 -17.08 23.88 4.09
CA ALA A 118 -18.08 22.84 4.27
C ALA A 118 -17.81 21.64 3.35
N LEU A 119 -17.34 20.52 3.90
CA LEU A 119 -17.17 19.28 3.15
C LEU A 119 -18.50 18.87 2.49
N THR A 120 -18.48 18.77 1.15
CA THR A 120 -19.66 18.26 0.42
C THR A 120 -20.02 16.85 0.90
N ARG A 121 -21.32 16.52 0.92
CA ARG A 121 -21.80 15.19 1.32
C ARG A 121 -21.10 14.05 0.56
N ARG A 122 -20.82 14.28 -0.73
CA ARG A 122 -20.07 13.34 -1.57
C ARG A 122 -18.63 13.18 -1.11
N ALA A 123 -17.93 14.27 -0.79
CA ALA A 123 -16.56 14.22 -0.28
C ALA A 123 -16.48 13.54 1.09
N PHE A 124 -17.44 13.80 1.99
CA PHE A 124 -17.53 13.12 3.29
C PHE A 124 -17.71 11.60 3.13
N MET A 125 -18.65 11.17 2.28
CA MET A 125 -18.89 9.75 2.03
C MET A 125 -17.67 9.09 1.37
N GLY A 126 -17.06 9.75 0.37
CA GLY A 126 -15.85 9.25 -0.29
C GLY A 126 -14.69 9.07 0.67
N ARG A 127 -14.42 10.06 1.55
CA ARG A 127 -13.37 9.97 2.57
C ARG A 127 -13.65 8.89 3.60
N SER A 128 -14.90 8.75 4.06
CA SER A 128 -15.28 7.72 5.03
C SER A 128 -15.11 6.30 4.46
N VAL A 129 -15.52 6.07 3.21
CA VAL A 129 -15.31 4.80 2.53
C VAL A 129 -13.82 4.51 2.35
N ALA A 130 -13.02 5.51 1.98
CA ALA A 130 -11.57 5.35 1.84
C ALA A 130 -10.89 4.98 3.18
N ILE A 131 -11.29 5.61 4.29
CA ILE A 131 -10.77 5.30 5.63
C ILE A 131 -11.13 3.87 6.02
N LEU A 132 -12.39 3.46 5.82
CA LEU A 132 -12.83 2.10 6.14
C LEU A 132 -12.09 1.06 5.29
N ALA A 133 -11.95 1.30 3.99
CA ALA A 133 -11.21 0.43 3.08
C ALA A 133 -9.73 0.31 3.50
N ALA A 134 -9.10 1.41 3.92
CA ALA A 134 -7.73 1.40 4.43
C ALA A 134 -7.63 0.58 5.73
N ALA A 135 -8.57 0.73 6.66
CA ALA A 135 -8.59 -0.03 7.90
C ALA A 135 -8.74 -1.55 7.66
N ILE A 136 -9.63 -1.94 6.74
CA ILE A 136 -9.81 -3.35 6.33
C ILE A 136 -8.53 -3.85 5.65
N GLY A 137 -7.95 -3.07 4.73
CA GLY A 137 -6.71 -3.42 4.03
C GLY A 137 -5.55 -3.67 5.00
N VAL A 138 -5.33 -2.78 5.96
CA VAL A 138 -4.31 -2.95 7.01
C VAL A 138 -4.59 -4.19 7.85
N SER A 139 -5.84 -4.40 8.26
CA SER A 139 -6.23 -5.56 9.09
C SER A 139 -5.99 -6.90 8.41
N LEU A 140 -6.04 -6.96 7.07
CA LEU A 140 -5.71 -8.17 6.30
C LEU A 140 -4.21 -8.30 6.02
N LEU A 141 -3.53 -7.19 5.72
CA LEU A 141 -2.11 -7.20 5.39
C LEU A 141 -1.22 -7.52 6.59
N VAL A 142 -1.58 -7.08 7.79
CA VAL A 142 -0.80 -7.34 9.01
C VAL A 142 -0.65 -8.84 9.32
N PRO A 143 -1.72 -9.66 9.40
CA PRO A 143 -1.56 -11.09 9.68
C PRO A 143 -0.90 -11.84 8.52
N ILE A 144 -1.16 -11.47 7.26
CA ILE A 144 -0.53 -12.13 6.10
C ILE A 144 0.96 -11.81 6.05
N GLY A 145 1.33 -10.54 6.18
CA GLY A 145 2.72 -10.11 6.23
C GLY A 145 3.46 -10.68 7.44
N GLY A 146 2.79 -10.70 8.61
CA GLY A 146 3.31 -11.34 9.82
C GLY A 146 3.54 -12.83 9.63
N TYR A 147 2.64 -13.54 8.96
CA TYR A 147 2.79 -14.96 8.68
C TYR A 147 3.97 -15.25 7.72
N ILE A 148 4.09 -14.49 6.63
CA ILE A 148 5.20 -14.64 5.67
C ILE A 148 6.54 -14.34 6.36
N MET A 149 6.59 -13.27 7.16
CA MET A 149 7.80 -12.91 7.91
C MET A 149 8.16 -13.98 8.94
N ALA A 150 7.18 -14.51 9.66
CA ALA A 150 7.39 -15.61 10.58
C ALA A 150 7.95 -16.83 9.84
N ALA A 151 7.36 -17.24 8.71
CA ALA A 151 7.88 -18.34 7.90
C ALA A 151 9.33 -18.12 7.41
N ALA A 152 9.70 -16.88 7.06
CA ALA A 152 11.04 -16.54 6.63
C ALA A 152 12.07 -16.46 7.77
N THR A 153 11.63 -16.23 9.01
CA THR A 153 12.51 -15.97 10.16
C THR A 153 12.50 -17.05 11.23
N THR A 154 11.54 -17.98 11.22
CA THR A 154 11.49 -19.08 12.17
C THR A 154 12.72 -19.98 11.98
N PRO A 155 13.61 -20.09 12.98
CA PRO A 155 14.74 -20.98 12.87
C PRO A 155 14.25 -22.43 12.87
N VAL A 156 14.90 -23.27 12.06
CA VAL A 156 14.63 -24.71 12.05
C VAL A 156 15.10 -25.27 13.39
N LYS A 157 14.15 -25.69 14.21
CA LYS A 157 14.45 -26.24 15.54
C LYS A 157 14.94 -27.67 15.40
N ASP A 158 16.16 -27.91 15.83
CA ASP A 158 16.73 -29.25 15.88
C ASP A 158 15.90 -30.15 16.79
N SER A 159 15.47 -31.30 16.25
CA SER A 159 14.69 -32.29 16.97
C SER A 159 15.44 -33.61 16.95
N TRP A 160 15.82 -34.06 18.15
CA TRP A 160 16.33 -35.41 18.35
C TRP A 160 15.24 -36.41 17.98
N ARG A 161 15.58 -37.33 17.08
CA ARG A 161 14.70 -38.42 16.65
C ARG A 161 15.30 -39.73 17.13
N ASP A 162 14.53 -40.45 17.94
CA ASP A 162 14.89 -41.81 18.35
C ASP A 162 14.80 -42.74 17.15
N LEU A 163 15.88 -43.49 16.90
CA LEU A 163 15.94 -44.48 15.83
C LEU A 163 15.27 -45.80 16.22
N GLY A 164 14.98 -46.01 17.52
CA GLY A 164 14.46 -47.28 18.02
C GLY A 164 15.49 -48.42 17.98
N VAL A 165 16.78 -48.08 17.88
CA VAL A 165 17.91 -49.02 17.85
C VAL A 165 18.79 -48.77 19.06
N LYS A 166 19.25 -49.85 19.69
CA LYS A 166 20.22 -49.77 20.78
C LYS A 166 21.63 -50.01 20.26
N LEU A 167 22.60 -49.35 20.88
CA LEU A 167 24.01 -49.52 20.56
C LEU A 167 24.46 -50.99 20.62
N GLN A 168 23.91 -51.76 21.55
CA GLN A 168 24.29 -53.16 21.78
C GLN A 168 23.88 -54.10 20.63
N ASP A 169 22.82 -53.74 19.90
CA ASP A 169 22.25 -54.55 18.81
C ASP A 169 23.04 -54.37 17.50
N LEU A 170 23.89 -53.35 17.42
CA LEU A 170 24.70 -53.07 16.24
C LEU A 170 25.95 -53.97 16.21
N PRO A 171 26.28 -54.55 15.03
CA PRO A 171 27.52 -55.27 14.83
C PRO A 171 28.72 -54.32 14.93
N MET A 172 29.86 -54.88 15.33
CA MET A 172 31.11 -54.11 15.50
C MET A 172 31.80 -53.94 14.16
N ASP A 173 32.26 -52.72 13.88
CA ASP A 173 33.05 -52.33 12.69
C ASP A 173 32.40 -52.71 11.34
N GLU A 174 31.08 -52.84 11.33
CA GLU A 174 30.27 -53.07 10.13
C GLU A 174 29.14 -52.04 10.07
N PRO A 175 29.00 -51.29 8.97
CA PRO A 175 27.97 -50.28 8.85
C PRO A 175 26.60 -50.92 8.61
N VAL A 176 25.61 -50.46 9.35
CA VAL A 176 24.21 -50.85 9.21
C VAL A 176 23.42 -49.67 8.66
N SER A 177 22.72 -49.87 7.55
CA SER A 177 21.74 -48.89 7.06
C SER A 177 20.46 -49.05 7.88
N HIS A 178 20.05 -47.99 8.56
CA HIS A 178 18.83 -47.97 9.35
C HIS A 178 17.85 -46.95 8.78
N SER A 179 16.66 -47.41 8.39
CA SER A 179 15.59 -46.52 7.96
C SER A 179 14.73 -46.08 9.14
N PHE A 180 14.30 -44.83 9.11
CA PHE A 180 13.39 -44.26 10.10
C PHE A 180 12.44 -43.27 9.40
N ARG A 181 11.28 -43.06 10.00
CA ARG A 181 10.31 -42.08 9.51
C ARG A 181 10.67 -40.71 10.06
N ALA A 182 11.05 -39.81 9.16
CA ALA A 182 11.12 -38.39 9.43
C ALA A 182 9.82 -37.73 8.93
N PHE A 183 9.56 -36.52 9.42
CA PHE A 183 8.54 -35.66 8.82
C PHE A 183 9.27 -34.47 8.21
N SER A 184 9.07 -34.22 6.92
CA SER A 184 9.40 -32.94 6.30
C SER A 184 8.19 -32.01 6.41
N VAL A 185 8.47 -30.72 6.61
CA VAL A 185 7.44 -29.67 6.63
C VAL A 185 7.54 -28.92 5.32
N SER A 186 6.59 -29.13 4.41
CA SER A 186 6.48 -28.37 3.17
C SER A 186 5.31 -27.40 3.30
N GLY A 187 5.62 -26.16 3.68
CA GLY A 187 4.62 -25.14 4.03
C GLY A 187 3.83 -25.57 5.27
N TRP A 188 2.58 -25.97 5.08
CA TRP A 188 1.67 -26.40 6.16
C TRP A 188 1.53 -27.91 6.29
N MET A 189 2.04 -28.66 5.30
CA MET A 189 1.87 -30.10 5.25
C MET A 189 3.05 -30.79 5.93
N ARG A 190 2.75 -31.72 6.83
CA ARG A 190 3.73 -32.67 7.36
C ARG A 190 3.68 -33.92 6.50
N VAL A 191 4.68 -34.10 5.66
CA VAL A 191 4.79 -35.27 4.81
C VAL A 191 5.69 -36.28 5.52
N PRO A 192 5.21 -37.50 5.81
CA PRO A 192 6.08 -38.55 6.31
C PRO A 192 7.06 -38.94 5.20
N GLU A 193 8.34 -38.87 5.49
CA GLU A 193 9.41 -39.29 4.60
C GLU A 193 10.19 -40.42 5.25
N GLU A 194 10.42 -41.48 4.50
CA GLU A 194 11.35 -42.52 4.90
C GLU A 194 12.76 -42.04 4.61
N ARG A 195 13.58 -41.94 5.65
CA ARG A 195 14.97 -41.51 5.59
C ARG A 195 15.84 -42.65 6.11
N SER A 196 17.09 -42.70 5.68
CA SER A 196 18.08 -43.66 6.17
C SER A 196 19.31 -42.96 6.72
N VAL A 197 20.02 -43.65 7.61
CA VAL A 197 21.35 -43.29 8.10
C VAL A 197 22.22 -44.53 8.17
N TRP A 198 23.53 -44.36 8.02
CA TRP A 198 24.50 -45.41 8.27
C TRP A 198 24.96 -45.33 9.73
N LEU A 199 24.79 -46.42 10.47
CA LEU A 199 25.24 -46.58 11.85
C LEU A 199 26.49 -47.44 11.87
N ILE A 200 27.58 -46.93 12.43
CA ILE A 200 28.86 -47.64 12.55
C ILE A 200 29.26 -47.65 14.02
N ARG A 201 29.24 -48.84 14.62
CA ARG A 201 29.72 -49.04 15.99
C ARG A 201 31.20 -49.40 15.95
N HIS A 202 32.04 -48.66 16.67
CA HIS A 202 33.49 -48.86 16.70
C HIS A 202 33.92 -49.77 17.84
N SER A 203 34.87 -50.68 17.57
CA SER A 203 35.43 -51.59 18.58
C SER A 203 36.52 -51.01 19.48
N GLY A 204 37.15 -49.89 19.08
CA GLY A 204 38.18 -49.23 19.86
C GLY A 204 38.21 -47.71 19.67
N VAL A 205 38.39 -46.99 20.79
CA VAL A 205 38.55 -45.51 20.84
C VAL A 205 39.89 -45.05 20.23
N SER A 206 40.75 -45.98 19.83
CA SER A 206 42.11 -45.73 19.32
C SER A 206 42.26 -45.95 17.81
N ASP A 207 41.17 -45.97 17.04
CA ASP A 207 41.25 -46.00 15.58
C ASP A 207 41.59 -44.58 15.07
N PRO A 208 42.65 -44.38 14.25
CA PRO A 208 42.89 -43.11 13.55
C PRO A 208 41.70 -42.64 12.70
N GLN A 209 40.74 -43.53 12.42
CA GLN A 209 39.48 -43.22 11.74
C GLN A 209 38.37 -42.70 12.68
N SER A 210 38.55 -42.74 14.01
CA SER A 210 37.56 -42.29 15.00
C SER A 210 37.58 -40.77 15.27
N GLU A 211 38.61 -40.06 14.80
CA GLU A 211 38.64 -38.59 14.87
C GLU A 211 37.63 -38.00 13.87
N PRO A 212 36.65 -37.21 14.32
CA PRO A 212 35.75 -36.50 13.42
C PRO A 212 36.57 -35.57 12.52
N GLU A 213 36.55 -35.80 11.20
CA GLU A 213 37.27 -34.97 10.23
C GLU A 213 36.79 -33.50 10.28
N ASP A 214 35.60 -33.26 10.85
CA ASP A 214 35.03 -31.94 11.15
C ASP A 214 35.88 -31.13 12.16
N LYS A 215 36.62 -31.80 13.06
CA LYS A 215 37.60 -31.18 13.97
C LYS A 215 38.89 -30.76 13.26
N ILE A 216 39.20 -31.41 12.14
CA ILE A 216 40.39 -31.16 11.30
C ILE A 216 40.12 -30.06 10.26
N LEU A 217 38.87 -29.91 9.83
CA LEU A 217 38.47 -28.99 8.76
C LEU A 217 37.75 -27.72 9.24
N GLY A 218 37.46 -27.59 10.55
CA GLY A 218 36.88 -26.37 11.13
C GLY A 218 35.49 -26.03 10.57
N LEU A 219 34.68 -27.05 10.27
CA LEU A 219 33.34 -26.85 9.70
C LEU A 219 32.31 -26.63 10.81
N ASP A 220 31.49 -25.61 10.63
CA ASP A 220 30.57 -25.03 11.61
C ASP A 220 29.35 -25.91 11.96
N SER A 221 29.56 -27.08 12.57
CA SER A 221 28.48 -27.74 13.33
C SER A 221 28.89 -27.96 14.79
N PRO A 222 28.66 -26.97 15.67
CA PRO A 222 28.87 -27.10 17.10
C PRO A 222 28.14 -28.30 17.73
N LEU A 223 27.03 -28.75 17.13
CA LEU A 223 26.19 -29.84 17.62
C LEU A 223 26.78 -31.23 17.36
N GLU A 224 27.47 -31.42 16.24
CA GLU A 224 28.17 -32.67 15.93
C GLU A 224 29.35 -32.87 16.88
N LEU A 225 30.13 -31.82 17.11
CA LEU A 225 31.29 -31.87 17.98
C LEU A 225 30.91 -32.02 19.46
N ALA A 226 29.79 -31.43 19.89
CA ALA A 226 29.29 -31.53 21.26
C ALA A 226 28.63 -32.88 21.57
N ASN A 227 28.22 -33.66 20.56
CA ASN A 227 27.50 -34.92 20.73
C ASN A 227 28.17 -36.10 19.99
N SER A 228 29.45 -36.02 19.63
CA SER A 228 30.18 -37.17 19.08
C SER A 228 30.47 -38.18 20.19
N ASP A 229 29.95 -39.41 20.09
CA ASP A 229 30.36 -40.53 20.93
C ASP A 229 31.41 -41.36 20.16
N PRO A 230 32.61 -41.60 20.70
CA PRO A 230 33.67 -42.33 19.98
C PRO A 230 33.28 -43.79 19.68
N ARG A 231 32.22 -44.32 20.31
CA ARG A 231 31.73 -45.69 20.08
C ARG A 231 30.80 -45.79 18.87
N LEU A 232 30.29 -44.68 18.34
CA LEU A 232 29.28 -44.68 17.30
C LEU A 232 29.46 -43.50 16.35
N THR A 233 29.68 -43.79 15.07
CA THR A 233 29.59 -42.80 14.00
C THR A 233 28.27 -42.98 13.26
N VAL A 234 27.59 -41.86 13.00
CA VAL A 234 26.39 -41.83 12.16
C VAL A 234 26.70 -41.03 10.91
N LEU A 235 26.57 -41.65 9.74
CA LEU A 235 26.79 -40.99 8.45
C LEU A 235 25.48 -40.80 7.69
N SER A 236 25.37 -39.66 7.02
CA SER A 236 24.36 -39.43 5.99
C SER A 236 24.57 -40.42 4.84
N PRO A 237 23.48 -40.99 4.29
CA PRO A 237 23.56 -41.84 3.11
C PRO A 237 23.79 -41.01 1.84
N ILE A 238 23.87 -39.68 1.91
CA ILE A 238 23.93 -38.80 0.74
C ILE A 238 25.39 -38.52 0.37
N CYS A 239 25.78 -38.88 -0.85
CA CYS A 239 27.11 -38.55 -1.39
C CYS A 239 27.25 -37.04 -1.62
N PRO A 240 28.27 -36.36 -1.05
CA PRO A 240 28.51 -34.93 -1.23
C PRO A 240 28.79 -34.49 -2.67
N HIS A 241 29.01 -35.43 -3.61
CA HIS A 241 29.19 -35.11 -5.03
C HIS A 241 27.89 -34.57 -5.64
N LEU A 242 26.91 -35.46 -5.86
CA LEU A 242 25.65 -35.16 -6.55
C LEU A 242 24.44 -35.84 -5.88
N GLY A 243 24.58 -36.30 -4.64
CA GLY A 243 23.47 -36.77 -3.82
C GLY A 243 23.08 -38.26 -3.94
N CYS A 244 23.78 -39.06 -4.77
CA CYS A 244 23.56 -40.50 -4.83
C CYS A 244 23.89 -41.21 -3.50
N GLU A 245 23.36 -42.41 -3.26
CA GLU A 245 23.66 -43.19 -2.05
C GLU A 245 24.91 -44.08 -2.23
N PRO A 246 26.00 -43.88 -1.47
CA PRO A 246 27.14 -44.80 -1.47
C PRO A 246 26.77 -46.16 -0.90
N GLN A 247 27.19 -47.23 -1.57
CA GLN A 247 26.94 -48.61 -1.13
C GLN A 247 28.14 -49.15 -0.36
N TRP A 248 27.88 -49.87 0.72
CA TRP A 248 28.93 -50.56 1.47
C TRP A 248 29.37 -51.85 0.75
N HIS A 249 30.65 -51.94 0.41
CA HIS A 249 31.25 -53.13 -0.18
C HIS A 249 32.03 -53.91 0.87
N LYS A 250 31.38 -54.90 1.50
CA LYS A 250 31.93 -55.71 2.61
C LYS A 250 33.33 -56.27 2.33
N GLY A 251 33.58 -56.78 1.11
CA GLY A 251 34.88 -57.36 0.74
C GLY A 251 36.02 -56.35 0.70
N GLN A 252 35.73 -55.08 0.39
CA GLN A 252 36.72 -54.00 0.33
C GLN A 252 36.75 -53.15 1.60
N LYS A 253 35.71 -53.25 2.44
CA LYS A 253 35.48 -52.39 3.60
C LYS A 253 35.46 -50.90 3.24
N LEU A 254 34.81 -50.58 2.12
CA LEU A 254 34.69 -49.22 1.59
C LEU A 254 33.25 -48.93 1.19
N PHE A 255 32.84 -47.68 1.36
CA PHE A 255 31.67 -47.16 0.68
C PHE A 255 32.07 -46.72 -0.73
N ILE A 256 31.34 -47.18 -1.74
CA ILE A 256 31.56 -46.79 -3.13
C ILE A 256 30.25 -46.22 -3.67
N CYS A 257 30.32 -44.99 -4.17
CA CYS A 257 29.19 -44.35 -4.82
C CYS A 257 29.03 -44.89 -6.25
N PRO A 258 27.89 -45.51 -6.60
CA PRO A 258 27.71 -46.16 -7.90
C PRO A 258 27.63 -45.19 -9.08
N CYS A 259 27.36 -43.90 -8.81
CA CYS A 259 27.19 -42.90 -9.87
C CYS A 259 28.51 -42.48 -10.51
N HIS A 260 29.51 -42.14 -9.70
CA HIS A 260 30.80 -41.58 -10.18
C HIS A 260 32.00 -42.09 -9.38
N HIS A 261 31.86 -43.21 -8.67
CA HIS A 261 32.95 -43.87 -7.94
C HIS A 261 33.69 -42.97 -6.94
N SER A 262 32.95 -42.16 -6.19
CA SER A 262 33.48 -41.59 -4.96
C SER A 262 33.63 -42.69 -3.92
N ILE A 263 34.82 -42.81 -3.33
CA ILE A 263 35.21 -43.90 -2.44
C ILE A 263 35.46 -43.33 -1.06
N TYR A 264 34.84 -43.95 -0.05
CA TYR A 264 34.96 -43.56 1.34
C TYR A 264 35.34 -44.73 2.24
N GLN A 265 36.10 -44.43 3.28
CA GLN A 265 36.40 -45.38 4.36
C GLN A 265 35.19 -45.59 5.27
N LEU A 266 35.31 -46.53 6.21
CA LEU A 266 34.26 -46.86 7.17
C LEU A 266 33.77 -45.63 7.96
N ASN A 267 34.67 -44.71 8.30
CA ASN A 267 34.34 -43.45 8.99
C ASN A 267 33.80 -42.33 8.08
N GLY A 268 33.60 -42.60 6.79
CA GLY A 268 33.14 -41.62 5.81
C GLY A 268 34.23 -40.76 5.18
N LYS A 269 35.51 -40.94 5.56
CA LYS A 269 36.64 -40.22 4.95
C LYS A 269 36.75 -40.53 3.47
N ARG A 270 36.80 -39.48 2.64
CA ARG A 270 36.99 -39.62 1.19
C ARG A 270 38.43 -40.03 0.87
N ILE A 271 38.61 -41.14 0.17
CA ILE A 271 39.92 -41.60 -0.31
C ILE A 271 40.05 -41.57 -1.84
N GLY A 272 38.97 -41.34 -2.57
CA GLY A 272 39.01 -41.22 -4.03
C GLY A 272 37.72 -40.73 -4.65
N GLY A 273 37.80 -40.43 -5.95
CA GLY A 273 36.68 -39.98 -6.79
C GLY A 273 36.34 -38.48 -6.68
N PRO A 274 35.26 -38.05 -7.34
CA PRO A 274 34.99 -36.62 -7.57
C PRO A 274 34.29 -35.88 -6.44
N ALA A 275 33.84 -36.57 -5.38
CA ALA A 275 33.18 -35.89 -4.25
C ALA A 275 34.08 -34.81 -3.65
N PRO A 276 33.58 -33.60 -3.38
CA PRO A 276 34.41 -32.48 -2.94
C PRO A 276 34.84 -32.56 -1.47
N ARG A 277 34.22 -33.43 -0.67
CA ARG A 277 34.47 -33.59 0.77
C ARG A 277 34.09 -35.02 1.27
N PRO A 278 34.43 -35.39 2.53
CA PRO A 278 34.00 -36.63 3.18
C PRO A 278 32.47 -36.75 3.31
N MET A 279 31.97 -37.95 3.58
CA MET A 279 30.56 -38.16 3.91
C MET A 279 30.15 -37.34 5.14
N ASP A 280 28.93 -36.84 5.13
CA ASP A 280 28.40 -36.03 6.23
C ASP A 280 28.18 -36.89 7.47
N GLN A 281 28.91 -36.59 8.55
CA GLN A 281 28.56 -37.10 9.89
C GLN A 281 27.32 -36.36 10.41
N LEU A 282 26.47 -37.03 11.18
CA LEU A 282 25.26 -36.46 11.78
C LEU A 282 25.37 -36.43 13.31
N PRO A 283 24.80 -35.42 14.00
CA PRO A 283 24.75 -35.39 15.46
C PRO A 283 24.03 -36.59 16.03
N VAL A 284 24.65 -37.29 16.98
CA VAL A 284 24.12 -38.50 17.59
C VAL A 284 24.08 -38.38 19.12
N ARG A 285 23.11 -39.00 19.77
CA ARG A 285 23.06 -39.09 21.23
C ARG A 285 22.73 -40.51 21.62
N ILE A 286 23.47 -41.04 22.59
CA ILE A 286 23.22 -42.34 23.18
C ILE A 286 22.66 -42.12 24.58
N ALA A 287 21.43 -42.58 24.81
CA ALA A 287 20.79 -42.53 26.12
C ALA A 287 21.40 -43.56 27.08
N SER A 288 21.12 -43.43 28.38
CA SER A 288 21.67 -44.32 29.42
C SER A 288 21.27 -45.78 29.26
N ASP A 289 20.14 -46.05 28.62
CA ASP A 289 19.63 -47.39 28.28
C ASP A 289 20.22 -47.94 26.96
N GLY A 290 21.09 -47.18 26.30
CA GLY A 290 21.72 -47.51 25.03
C GLY A 290 20.93 -47.10 23.79
N SER A 291 19.75 -46.47 23.93
CA SER A 291 18.94 -46.02 22.80
C SER A 291 19.61 -44.89 22.02
N ILE A 292 19.59 -44.98 20.69
CA ILE A 292 20.27 -44.04 19.79
C ILE A 292 19.28 -43.04 19.23
N SER A 293 19.57 -41.75 19.41
CA SER A 293 18.85 -40.65 18.77
C SER A 293 19.77 -39.86 17.83
N VAL A 294 19.23 -39.35 16.73
CA VAL A 294 19.97 -38.55 15.74
C VAL A 294 19.24 -37.24 15.45
N ILE A 295 19.99 -36.19 15.14
CA ILE A 295 19.44 -35.03 14.43
C ILE A 295 19.73 -35.25 12.96
N TYR A 296 18.68 -35.50 12.17
CA TYR A 296 18.84 -35.68 10.72
C TYR A 296 18.91 -34.32 10.04
N GLU A 297 20.04 -34.05 9.41
CA GLU A 297 20.35 -32.81 8.70
C GLU A 297 20.78 -33.13 7.27
N GLN A 298 20.47 -32.22 6.35
CA GLN A 298 20.98 -32.28 4.99
C GLN A 298 22.00 -31.17 4.79
N PHE A 299 22.98 -31.44 3.94
CA PHE A 299 24.04 -30.50 3.62
C PHE A 299 24.07 -30.26 2.12
N ALA A 300 24.54 -29.08 1.74
CA ALA A 300 24.74 -28.73 0.35
C ALA A 300 25.70 -29.72 -0.33
N ILE A 301 25.29 -30.18 -1.51
CA ILE A 301 26.06 -31.06 -2.39
C ILE A 301 26.89 -30.25 -3.39
N GLY A 302 27.93 -30.86 -3.97
CA GLY A 302 28.76 -30.26 -5.01
C GLY A 302 29.74 -29.19 -4.52
N ILE A 303 29.81 -28.93 -3.22
CA ILE A 303 30.74 -27.95 -2.62
C ILE A 303 31.63 -28.60 -1.57
N ALA A 304 32.85 -28.09 -1.41
CA ALA A 304 33.80 -28.58 -0.42
C ALA A 304 33.41 -28.20 1.02
N ALA A 305 32.65 -27.11 1.20
CA ALA A 305 32.14 -26.70 2.49
C ALA A 305 30.92 -27.52 2.91
N LYS A 306 30.92 -28.01 4.16
CA LYS A 306 29.77 -28.64 4.81
C LYS A 306 28.81 -27.55 5.27
N LYS A 307 27.90 -27.13 4.37
CA LYS A 307 26.88 -26.13 4.65
C LYS A 307 25.54 -26.80 4.87
N ARG A 308 24.98 -26.69 6.07
CA ARG A 308 23.65 -27.21 6.38
C ARG A 308 22.58 -26.54 5.51
N LEU A 309 21.67 -27.33 4.95
CA LEU A 309 20.46 -26.85 4.30
C LEU A 309 19.41 -26.61 5.38
N ALA A 310 18.90 -25.38 5.42
CA ALA A 310 17.82 -24.99 6.33
C ALA A 310 16.57 -25.83 6.04
#